data_AF-A0A938XQ72-F1
#
_entry.id   AF-A0A938XQ72-F1
#
_cell.length_a   1.000
_cell.length_b   1.000
_cell.length_c   1.000
_cell.angle_alpha   90.00
_cell.angle_beta   90.00
_cell.angle_gamma   90.00
#
_symmetry.space_group_name_H-M   'P 1'
#
loop_
_entity.id
_entity.type
_entity.pdbx_description
1 polymer ?
#
loop_
_entity_poly.entity_id
_entity_poly.type
_entity_poly.pdbx_seq_one_letter_code
_entity_poly.pdbx_strand_id
1 'polypeptide(L)'
;MKKLKRYLFFSLLIFIVLLLSACGSSGSVKSSPKYQTLTVEKIGEGAVIPVVGSHEMEKETIANLKATAASGWQFVNWEGEVANTASAETTVYMDGDKTVKAVFEELEPNLEYQTLTVEKIGEGAVIPAVGSHEMEKETTANLKATAASGWQFVNWEGEVANTASAETTVY
;
A
#
# COMPACT_ATOMS: atom_id res chain seq x y z
N MET A 1 -71.00 47.82 47.81
CA MET A 1 -69.57 47.60 48.17
C MET A 1 -69.39 46.17 48.63
N LYS A 2 -68.26 45.52 48.31
CA LYS A 2 -67.88 44.12 48.64
C LYS A 2 -68.30 43.06 47.62
N LYS A 3 -67.64 42.98 46.47
CA LYS A 3 -67.21 41.72 45.78
C LYS A 3 -66.14 41.94 44.68
N LEU A 4 -65.64 43.16 44.48
CA LEU A 4 -64.62 43.47 43.46
C LEU A 4 -63.15 43.32 43.92
N LYS A 5 -62.86 42.55 44.99
CA LYS A 5 -61.47 42.33 45.50
C LYS A 5 -60.94 40.91 45.33
N ARG A 6 -61.74 39.95 44.82
CA ARG A 6 -61.32 38.54 44.67
C ARG A 6 -60.72 38.19 43.31
N TYR A 7 -61.02 38.95 42.25
CA TYR A 7 -60.47 38.69 40.91
C TYR A 7 -59.12 39.37 40.63
N LEU A 8 -58.83 40.51 41.26
CA LEU A 8 -57.53 41.19 41.09
C LEU A 8 -56.35 40.44 41.73
N PHE A 9 -56.59 39.58 42.73
CA PHE A 9 -55.52 38.77 43.33
C PHE A 9 -55.26 37.46 42.58
N PHE A 10 -56.27 36.89 41.90
CA PHE A 10 -56.07 35.71 41.05
C PHE A 10 -55.45 36.05 39.69
N SER A 11 -55.62 37.30 39.22
CA SER A 11 -55.00 37.78 37.99
C SER A 11 -53.51 38.15 38.13
N LEU A 12 -52.98 38.26 39.36
CA LEU A 12 -51.57 38.60 39.60
C LEU A 12 -50.71 37.35 39.88
N LEU A 13 -51.30 36.22 40.29
CA LEU A 13 -50.55 34.99 40.58
C LEU A 13 -50.32 34.08 39.36
N ILE A 14 -51.11 34.23 38.28
CA ILE A 14 -50.90 33.50 37.02
C ILE A 14 -49.75 34.11 36.19
N PHE A 15 -49.35 35.36 36.47
CA PHE A 15 -48.27 36.04 35.76
C PHE A 15 -46.87 35.83 36.37
N ILE A 16 -46.77 35.18 37.53
CA ILE A 16 -45.49 34.89 38.23
C ILE A 16 -44.98 33.46 37.97
N VAL A 17 -45.76 32.61 37.29
CA VAL A 17 -45.32 31.26 36.84
C VAL A 17 -44.75 31.28 35.40
N LEU A 18 -44.73 32.46 34.76
CA LEU A 18 -44.16 32.69 33.42
C LEU A 18 -42.82 33.45 33.46
N LEU A 19 -42.06 33.31 34.55
CA LEU A 19 -40.66 33.76 34.61
C LEU A 19 -39.73 32.54 34.53
N LEU A 20 -39.22 32.33 33.31
CA LEU A 20 -37.81 31.99 33.05
C LEU A 20 -37.32 30.62 33.56
N SER A 21 -37.90 29.55 33.01
CA SER A 21 -37.11 28.37 32.65
C SER A 21 -37.18 28.12 31.15
N ALA A 22 -36.92 29.18 30.37
CA ALA A 22 -36.22 29.00 29.11
C ALA A 22 -34.77 28.65 29.47
N CYS A 23 -34.55 27.42 29.96
CA CYS A 23 -33.21 26.85 29.97
C CYS A 23 -32.83 26.80 28.49
N GLY A 24 -31.94 27.73 28.11
CA GLY A 24 -31.40 27.79 26.78
C GLY A 24 -30.79 26.44 26.45
N SER A 25 -31.51 25.65 25.65
CA SER A 25 -30.87 24.71 24.76
C SER A 25 -30.11 25.58 23.76
N SER A 26 -28.94 26.08 24.18
CA SER A 26 -27.85 26.37 23.28
C SER A 26 -27.38 25.02 22.75
N GLY A 27 -28.24 24.41 21.94
CA GLY A 27 -27.82 23.46 20.93
C GLY A 27 -26.87 24.24 20.06
N SER A 28 -25.59 24.17 20.42
CA SER A 28 -24.52 24.44 19.49
C SER A 28 -24.77 23.43 18.38
N VAL A 29 -25.45 23.86 17.31
CA VAL A 29 -25.54 23.07 16.09
C VAL A 29 -24.09 23.03 15.63
N LYS A 30 -23.39 21.97 16.04
CA LYS A 30 -22.05 21.66 15.59
C LYS A 30 -22.24 21.41 14.10
N SER A 31 -22.01 22.44 13.30
CA SER A 31 -22.25 22.37 11.86
C SER A 31 -21.41 21.21 11.34
N SER A 32 -22.07 20.18 10.81
CA SER A 32 -21.36 19.08 10.17
C SER A 32 -20.55 19.64 9.01
N PRO A 33 -19.29 19.19 8.83
CA PRO A 33 -18.49 19.69 7.73
C PRO A 33 -19.17 19.34 6.40
N LYS A 34 -19.20 20.32 5.49
CA LYS A 34 -19.78 20.15 4.15
C LYS A 34 -18.89 19.24 3.27
N TYR A 35 -17.59 19.24 3.56
CA TYR A 35 -16.58 18.48 2.84
C TYR A 35 -15.91 17.46 3.76
N GLN A 36 -15.44 16.37 3.17
CA GLN A 36 -14.62 15.33 3.79
C GLN A 36 -13.34 15.16 2.96
N THR A 37 -12.27 14.74 3.60
CA THR A 37 -10.97 14.53 2.97
C THR A 37 -10.87 13.13 2.41
N LEU A 38 -10.60 13.00 1.12
CA LEU A 38 -10.13 11.76 0.50
C LEU A 38 -8.62 11.85 0.29
N THR A 39 -7.85 11.02 0.99
CA THR A 39 -6.41 10.86 0.76
C THR A 39 -6.19 9.68 -0.19
N VAL A 40 -5.55 9.94 -1.33
CA VAL A 40 -5.20 8.92 -2.33
C VAL A 40 -3.71 8.66 -2.27
N GLU A 41 -3.35 7.38 -2.17
CA GLU A 41 -1.97 6.89 -2.14
C GLU A 41 -1.74 5.85 -3.25
N LYS A 42 -0.47 5.50 -3.51
CA LYS A 42 -0.13 4.34 -4.35
C LYS A 42 1.14 3.64 -3.88
N ILE A 43 1.25 2.34 -4.17
CA ILE A 43 2.49 1.56 -4.15
C ILE A 43 2.74 1.07 -5.58
N GLY A 44 3.99 1.19 -6.04
CA GLY A 44 4.37 0.80 -7.39
C GLY A 44 4.12 1.87 -8.45
N GLU A 45 4.32 1.50 -9.72
CA GLU A 45 4.26 2.44 -10.84
C GLU A 45 2.93 2.41 -11.61
N GLY A 46 2.42 3.60 -11.87
CA GLY A 46 1.11 3.83 -12.43
C GLY A 46 0.54 5.21 -12.07
N ALA A 47 -0.59 5.53 -12.69
CA ALA A 47 -1.38 6.70 -12.42
C ALA A 47 -2.64 6.33 -11.64
N VAL A 48 -3.10 7.26 -10.80
CA VAL A 48 -4.32 7.14 -10.02
C VAL A 48 -5.17 8.38 -10.23
N ILE A 49 -6.48 8.22 -10.32
CA ILE A 49 -7.47 9.30 -10.36
C ILE A 49 -8.43 9.09 -9.19
N PRO A 50 -8.66 10.09 -8.31
CA PRO A 50 -7.92 11.35 -8.20
C PRO A 50 -6.41 11.13 -8.03
N VAL A 51 -5.60 12.10 -8.45
CA VAL A 51 -4.14 12.02 -8.33
C VAL A 51 -3.73 11.82 -6.86
N VAL A 52 -2.62 11.13 -6.62
CA VAL A 52 -2.07 10.94 -5.27
C VAL A 52 -2.01 12.28 -4.51
N GLY A 53 -2.50 12.28 -3.27
CA GLY A 53 -2.65 13.47 -2.43
C GLY A 53 -4.01 13.54 -1.74
N SER A 54 -4.26 14.66 -1.06
CA SER A 54 -5.53 14.92 -0.35
C SER A 54 -6.49 15.76 -1.20
N HIS A 55 -7.76 15.37 -1.22
CA HIS A 55 -8.83 16.00 -1.99
C HIS A 55 -10.04 16.28 -1.08
N GLU A 56 -10.61 17.47 -1.16
CA GLU A 56 -11.87 17.78 -0.49
C GLU A 56 -13.05 17.35 -1.36
N MET A 57 -13.86 16.43 -0.83
CA MET A 57 -15.03 15.88 -1.49
C MET A 57 -16.29 16.27 -0.74
N GLU A 58 -17.39 16.54 -1.43
CA GLU A 58 -18.66 16.83 -0.76
C GLU A 58 -19.12 15.62 0.07
N LYS A 59 -19.58 15.87 1.29
CA LYS A 59 -20.11 14.81 2.18
C LYS A 59 -21.31 14.12 1.52
N GLU A 60 -21.46 12.82 1.80
CA GLU A 60 -22.56 11.96 1.29
C GLU A 60 -22.58 11.83 -0.25
N THR A 61 -21.45 12.08 -0.91
CA THR A 61 -21.28 11.86 -2.36
C THR A 61 -20.44 10.62 -2.66
N ILE A 62 -20.42 10.22 -3.93
CA ILE A 62 -19.61 9.11 -4.44
C ILE A 62 -18.44 9.69 -5.24
N ALA A 63 -17.22 9.37 -4.83
CA ALA A 63 -16.02 9.68 -5.62
C ALA A 63 -15.63 8.46 -6.48
N ASN A 64 -15.36 8.70 -7.76
CA ASN A 64 -14.89 7.67 -8.68
C ASN A 64 -13.37 7.56 -8.60
N LEU A 65 -12.88 6.33 -8.53
CA LEU A 65 -11.46 6.00 -8.48
C LEU A 65 -11.07 5.23 -9.73
N LYS A 66 -9.90 5.53 -10.29
CA LYS A 66 -9.32 4.80 -11.41
C LYS A 66 -7.81 4.62 -11.23
N ALA A 67 -7.36 3.39 -11.32
CA ALA A 67 -5.96 3.02 -11.37
C ALA A 67 -5.56 2.67 -12.80
N THR A 68 -4.39 3.10 -13.26
CA THR A 68 -3.83 2.76 -14.57
C THR A 68 -2.36 2.42 -14.37
N ALA A 69 -2.02 1.14 -14.54
CA ALA A 69 -0.65 0.68 -14.34
C ALA A 69 0.30 1.28 -15.39
N ALA A 70 1.55 1.51 -14.98
CA ALA A 70 2.61 1.87 -15.91
C ALA A 70 3.02 0.67 -16.78
N SER A 71 3.81 0.91 -17.83
CA SER A 71 4.39 -0.17 -18.62
C SER A 71 5.25 -1.08 -17.74
N GLY A 72 5.10 -2.39 -17.85
CA GLY A 72 5.81 -3.36 -17.01
C GLY A 72 5.17 -3.57 -15.63
N TRP A 73 4.03 -2.94 -15.35
CA TRP A 73 3.30 -3.08 -14.07
C TRP A 73 1.86 -3.54 -14.30
N GLN A 74 1.25 -4.13 -13.28
CA GLN A 74 -0.17 -4.43 -13.23
C GLN A 74 -0.82 -3.92 -11.94
N PHE A 75 -2.11 -3.57 -12.03
CA PHE A 75 -2.91 -3.23 -10.86
C PHE A 75 -3.28 -4.52 -10.10
N VAL A 76 -3.04 -4.54 -8.80
CA VAL A 76 -3.33 -5.69 -7.92
C VAL A 76 -4.67 -5.46 -7.24
N ASN A 77 -4.79 -4.39 -6.46
CA ASN A 77 -5.98 -4.06 -5.71
C ASN A 77 -5.95 -2.62 -5.17
N TRP A 78 -7.09 -2.16 -4.68
CA TRP A 78 -7.19 -1.04 -3.77
C TRP A 78 -7.11 -1.53 -2.32
N GLU A 79 -6.46 -0.75 -1.46
CA GLU A 79 -6.60 -0.81 -0.01
C GLU A 79 -7.47 0.37 0.46
N GLY A 80 -8.21 0.15 1.55
CA GLY A 80 -9.16 1.12 2.09
C GLY A 80 -10.61 0.79 1.75
N GLU A 81 -11.51 1.70 2.09
CA GLU A 81 -12.94 1.48 1.97
C GLU A 81 -13.43 1.90 0.58
N VAL A 82 -13.50 0.93 -0.33
CA VAL A 82 -13.99 1.11 -1.71
C VAL A 82 -15.04 0.05 -2.05
N ALA A 83 -15.89 0.34 -3.05
CA ALA A 83 -16.99 -0.55 -3.44
C ALA A 83 -16.49 -1.90 -4.00
N ASN A 84 -15.35 -1.91 -4.70
CA ASN A 84 -14.70 -3.11 -5.20
C ASN A 84 -13.18 -2.93 -5.18
N THR A 85 -12.48 -3.69 -4.33
CA THR A 85 -11.03 -3.60 -4.18
C THR A 85 -10.26 -4.23 -5.33
N ALA A 86 -10.84 -5.20 -6.04
CA ALA A 86 -10.17 -5.92 -7.13
C ALA A 86 -10.35 -5.25 -8.51
N SER A 87 -11.22 -4.24 -8.61
CA SER A 87 -11.45 -3.51 -9.86
C SER A 87 -10.59 -2.26 -9.94
N ALA A 88 -9.86 -2.10 -11.04
CA ALA A 88 -9.06 -0.89 -11.30
C ALA A 88 -9.92 0.39 -11.36
N GLU A 89 -11.20 0.25 -11.72
CA GLU A 89 -12.20 1.32 -11.62
C GLU A 89 -13.20 0.98 -10.51
N THR A 90 -13.32 1.85 -9.51
CA THR A 90 -14.14 1.61 -8.32
C THR A 90 -14.65 2.93 -7.76
N THR A 91 -15.35 2.89 -6.64
CA THR A 91 -15.89 4.09 -6.00
C THR A 91 -15.69 4.08 -4.49
N VAL A 92 -15.73 5.28 -3.90
CA VAL A 92 -15.74 5.48 -2.43
C VAL A 92 -16.89 6.41 -2.06
N TYR A 93 -17.64 6.05 -1.01
CA TYR A 93 -18.74 6.87 -0.47
C TYR A 93 -18.24 7.80 0.63
N MET A 94 -18.39 9.11 0.49
CA MET A 94 -17.78 10.11 1.38
C MET A 94 -18.62 10.40 2.63
N ASP A 95 -18.72 9.44 3.54
CA ASP A 95 -19.38 9.60 4.85
C ASP A 95 -18.44 10.10 5.98
N GLY A 96 -17.15 10.17 5.70
CA GLY A 96 -16.08 10.60 6.60
C GLY A 96 -14.79 10.87 5.83
N ASP A 97 -13.76 11.32 6.54
CA ASP A 97 -12.40 11.34 5.99
C ASP A 97 -11.96 9.90 5.70
N LYS A 98 -11.38 9.66 4.51
CA LYS A 98 -10.97 8.33 4.07
C LYS A 98 -9.59 8.37 3.41
N THR A 99 -8.86 7.27 3.54
CA THR A 99 -7.63 7.01 2.80
C THR A 99 -7.83 5.77 1.94
N VAL A 100 -7.46 5.87 0.66
CA VAL A 100 -7.46 4.78 -0.30
C VAL A 100 -6.09 4.68 -0.97
N LYS A 101 -5.63 3.47 -1.24
CA LYS A 101 -4.32 3.23 -1.84
C LYS A 101 -4.43 2.27 -3.01
N ALA A 102 -3.93 2.65 -4.18
CA ALA A 102 -3.81 1.73 -5.32
C ALA A 102 -2.51 0.94 -5.22
N VAL A 103 -2.57 -0.38 -5.32
CA VAL A 103 -1.40 -1.26 -5.28
C VAL A 103 -1.11 -1.76 -6.69
N PHE A 104 0.11 -1.54 -7.15
CA PHE A 104 0.65 -2.07 -8.40
C PHE A 104 1.82 -3.00 -8.11
N GLU A 105 1.99 -4.02 -8.94
CA GLU A 105 3.15 -4.91 -8.93
C GLU A 105 3.81 -4.95 -10.30
N GLU A 106 5.13 -5.13 -10.33
CA GLU A 106 5.89 -5.25 -11.57
C GLU A 106 5.61 -6.63 -12.19
N LEU A 107 5.27 -6.66 -13.48
CA LEU A 107 4.97 -7.89 -14.24
C LEU A 107 6.21 -8.74 -14.46
N GLU A 108 7.34 -8.08 -14.71
CA GLU A 108 8.65 -8.71 -14.79
C GLU A 108 9.60 -7.86 -13.94
N PRO A 109 10.03 -8.31 -12.75
CA PRO A 109 11.14 -7.64 -12.08
C PRO A 109 12.28 -7.55 -13.10
N ASN A 110 12.92 -6.39 -13.26
CA ASN A 110 14.01 -6.23 -14.23
C ASN A 110 15.17 -7.17 -13.87
N LEU A 111 15.10 -8.42 -14.36
CA LEU A 111 16.12 -9.43 -14.15
C LEU A 111 17.29 -9.05 -15.03
N GLU A 112 18.33 -8.52 -14.40
CA GLU A 112 19.61 -8.37 -15.05
C GLU A 112 20.32 -9.73 -15.03
N TYR A 113 20.95 -10.08 -16.14
CA TYR A 113 21.73 -11.32 -16.24
C TYR A 113 23.22 -11.01 -16.37
N GLN A 114 24.05 -11.95 -15.91
CA GLN A 114 25.51 -11.98 -16.09
C GLN A 114 25.93 -13.35 -16.64
N THR A 115 27.09 -13.39 -17.29
CA THR A 115 27.66 -14.64 -17.82
C THR A 115 28.69 -15.20 -16.86
N LEU A 116 28.47 -16.43 -16.40
CA LEU A 116 29.48 -17.26 -15.73
C LEU A 116 30.17 -18.14 -16.77
N THR A 117 31.48 -17.94 -16.95
CA THR A 117 32.31 -18.82 -17.76
C THR A 117 33.03 -19.82 -16.87
N VAL A 118 32.80 -21.12 -17.10
CA VAL A 118 33.49 -22.21 -16.42
C VAL A 118 34.48 -22.86 -17.36
N GLU A 119 35.73 -22.91 -16.92
CA GLU A 119 36.82 -23.63 -17.60
C GLU A 119 37.37 -24.74 -16.69
N LYS A 120 38.01 -25.73 -17.29
CA LYS A 120 38.59 -26.87 -16.57
C LYS A 120 39.96 -27.21 -17.14
N ILE A 121 40.95 -27.30 -16.26
CA ILE A 121 42.27 -27.86 -16.55
C ILE A 121 42.39 -29.20 -15.84
N GLY A 122 42.78 -30.25 -16.58
CA GLY A 122 42.91 -31.62 -16.06
C GLY A 122 41.66 -32.49 -16.22
N GLU A 123 41.67 -33.65 -15.56
CA GLU A 123 40.61 -34.67 -15.69
C GLU A 123 39.64 -34.71 -14.51
N GLY A 124 38.37 -34.87 -14.82
CA GLY A 124 37.27 -34.78 -13.87
C GLY A 124 36.06 -34.06 -14.45
N ALA A 125 35.05 -33.85 -13.61
CA ALA A 125 33.84 -33.11 -13.92
C ALA A 125 33.77 -31.83 -13.10
N VAL A 126 33.12 -30.82 -13.66
CA VAL A 126 32.80 -29.56 -12.98
C VAL A 126 31.30 -29.30 -13.13
N ILE A 127 30.68 -28.78 -12.07
CA ILE A 127 29.31 -28.29 -12.04
C ILE A 127 29.37 -26.80 -11.69
N PRO A 128 28.73 -25.92 -12.48
CA PRO A 128 28.10 -26.19 -13.77
C PRO A 128 29.15 -26.64 -14.81
N ALA A 129 28.70 -27.32 -15.88
CA ALA A 129 29.61 -27.89 -16.87
C ALA A 129 30.48 -26.81 -17.53
N VAL A 130 31.63 -27.20 -18.09
CA VAL A 130 32.49 -26.28 -18.85
C VAL A 130 31.68 -25.57 -19.94
N GLY A 131 31.80 -24.25 -20.01
CA GLY A 131 31.03 -23.41 -20.93
C GLY A 131 30.59 -22.09 -20.33
N SER A 132 29.73 -21.38 -21.06
CA SER A 132 29.11 -20.13 -20.61
C SER A 132 27.68 -20.40 -20.12
N HIS A 133 27.36 -19.86 -18.95
CA HIS A 133 26.04 -19.97 -18.31
C HIS A 133 25.52 -18.58 -18.01
N GLU A 134 24.26 -18.33 -18.37
CA GLU A 134 23.58 -17.10 -18.00
C GLU A 134 22.96 -17.28 -16.61
N MET A 135 23.22 -16.33 -15.72
CA MET A 135 22.73 -16.33 -14.36
C MET A 135 22.19 -14.94 -14.01
N GLU A 136 21.13 -14.88 -13.21
CA GLU A 136 20.60 -13.62 -12.70
C GLU A 136 21.67 -12.93 -11.86
N LYS A 137 21.83 -11.62 -12.04
CA LYS A 137 22.73 -10.81 -11.23
C LYS A 137 22.33 -10.87 -9.76
N GLU A 138 23.32 -10.67 -8.90
CA GLU A 138 23.14 -10.68 -7.44
C GLU A 138 22.66 -12.06 -6.90
N THR A 139 22.79 -13.13 -7.70
CA THR A 139 22.51 -14.51 -7.26
C THR A 139 23.79 -15.30 -7.09
N THR A 140 23.79 -16.24 -6.15
CA THR A 140 24.96 -17.08 -5.89
C THR A 140 24.87 -18.38 -6.67
N ALA A 141 25.90 -18.70 -7.46
CA ALA A 141 26.03 -20.00 -8.13
C ALA A 141 26.96 -20.92 -7.33
N ASN A 142 26.51 -22.17 -7.11
CA ASN A 142 27.32 -23.21 -6.48
C ASN A 142 28.22 -23.89 -7.52
N LEU A 143 29.51 -24.00 -7.22
CA LEU A 143 30.50 -24.67 -8.03
C LEU A 143 30.96 -25.95 -7.35
N LYS A 144 31.12 -27.03 -8.11
CA LYS A 144 31.64 -28.31 -7.62
C LYS A 144 32.59 -28.95 -8.62
N ALA A 145 33.79 -29.32 -8.17
CA ALA A 145 34.76 -30.08 -8.91
C ALA A 145 34.82 -31.52 -8.39
N THR A 146 34.80 -32.49 -9.30
CA THR A 146 34.98 -33.92 -9.00
C THR A 146 36.14 -34.44 -9.82
N ALA A 147 37.27 -34.72 -9.17
CA ALA A 147 38.44 -35.25 -9.86
C ALA A 147 38.19 -36.66 -10.39
N ALA A 148 38.75 -36.98 -11.56
CA ALA A 148 38.73 -38.33 -12.10
C ALA A 148 39.65 -39.28 -11.28
N SER A 149 39.55 -40.58 -11.53
CA SER A 149 40.45 -41.56 -10.91
C SER A 149 41.92 -41.24 -11.22
N GLY A 150 42.76 -41.19 -10.19
CA GLY A 150 44.17 -40.82 -10.31
C GLY A 150 44.44 -39.32 -10.35
N TRP A 151 43.41 -38.47 -10.26
CA TRP A 151 43.51 -37.02 -10.19
C TRP A 151 43.05 -36.51 -8.82
N GLN A 152 43.46 -35.30 -8.47
CA GLN A 152 42.97 -34.59 -7.30
C GLN A 152 42.58 -33.17 -7.69
N PHE A 153 41.56 -32.64 -7.01
CA PHE A 153 41.26 -31.22 -7.08
C PHE A 153 42.41 -30.44 -6.43
N VAL A 154 42.87 -29.38 -7.09
CA VAL A 154 43.95 -28.52 -6.60
C VAL A 154 43.38 -27.22 -6.06
N ASN A 155 42.74 -26.45 -6.94
CA ASN A 155 42.10 -25.18 -6.60
C ASN A 155 41.14 -24.73 -7.71
N TRP A 156 40.31 -23.74 -7.37
CA TRP A 156 39.66 -22.86 -8.32
C TRP A 156 40.52 -21.62 -8.58
N GLU A 157 40.31 -21.00 -9.74
CA GLU A 157 40.82 -19.67 -10.09
C GLU A 157 39.64 -18.73 -10.34
N GLY A 158 39.86 -17.42 -10.24
CA GLY A 158 38.82 -16.41 -10.41
C GLY A 158 38.09 -16.02 -9.11
N GLU A 159 36.93 -15.38 -9.27
CA GLU A 159 36.14 -14.79 -8.18
C GLU A 159 35.24 -15.84 -7.51
N VAL A 160 35.84 -16.73 -6.72
CA VAL A 160 35.09 -17.69 -5.91
C VAL A 160 35.31 -17.48 -4.42
N ALA A 161 34.32 -17.84 -3.60
CA ALA A 161 34.37 -17.64 -2.14
C ALA A 161 35.50 -18.41 -1.45
N ASN A 162 35.80 -19.64 -1.91
CA ASN A 162 36.91 -20.45 -1.40
C ASN A 162 37.61 -21.22 -2.52
N THR A 163 38.80 -20.76 -2.89
CA THR A 163 39.59 -21.35 -3.97
C THR A 163 40.12 -22.76 -3.65
N ALA A 164 40.26 -23.14 -2.37
CA ALA A 164 40.86 -24.42 -1.97
C ALA A 164 39.83 -25.53 -1.73
N SER A 165 38.53 -25.23 -1.79
CA SER A 165 37.46 -26.21 -1.58
C SER A 165 36.93 -26.74 -2.92
N ALA A 166 36.78 -28.05 -3.04
CA ALA A 166 36.17 -28.67 -4.22
C ALA A 166 34.70 -28.26 -4.41
N GLU A 167 34.05 -27.72 -3.36
CA GLU A 167 32.73 -27.09 -3.40
C GLU A 167 32.87 -25.63 -2.94
N THR A 168 32.48 -24.67 -3.78
CA THR A 168 32.58 -23.22 -3.52
C THR A 168 31.39 -22.49 -4.16
N THR A 169 31.33 -21.17 -4.02
CA THR A 169 30.35 -20.32 -4.67
C THR A 169 31.00 -19.17 -5.43
N VAL A 170 30.26 -18.60 -6.38
CA VAL A 170 30.53 -17.32 -7.06
C VAL A 170 29.26 -16.46 -6.98
N TYR A 171 29.44 -15.14 -6.90
CA TYR A 171 28.38 -14.12 -6.85
C TYR A 171 28.32 -13.37 -8.19
#